data_AF-A0A2D5PV57-F1
#
_entry.id   AF-A0A2D5PV57-F1
#
_cell.length_a   1.000
_cell.length_b   1.000
_cell.length_c   1.000
_cell.angle_alpha   90.00
_cell.angle_beta   90.00
_cell.angle_gamma   90.00
#
_symmetry.space_group_name_H-M   'P 1'
#
loop_
_entity.id
_entity.type
_entity.pdbx_description
1 polymer ?
#
loop_
_entity_poly.entity_id
_entity_poly.type
_entity_poly.pdbx_seq_one_letter_code
_entity_poly.pdbx_strand_id
1 'polypeptide(L)'
;MKNLILTLIITLPLTLLGQGWEQTFGGTSSDWGNSIQQTQDGGYIIVGYSDSFGNGDSDVYLIKTDGSGNEQWTKTFGGGEDDRGYSVQQT
;
A
#
# COMPACT_ATOMS: atom_id res chain seq x y z
N MET A 1 20.74 -6.12 -51.92
CA MET A 1 19.64 -5.52 -51.14
C MET A 1 18.43 -6.46 -51.16
N LYS A 2 18.35 -7.39 -50.19
CA LYS A 2 17.14 -8.06 -49.68
C LYS A 2 17.56 -8.65 -48.32
N ASN A 3 17.23 -7.96 -47.23
CA ASN A 3 17.59 -8.38 -45.88
C ASN A 3 16.54 -9.39 -45.39
N LEU A 4 16.97 -10.64 -45.17
CA LEU A 4 16.10 -11.72 -44.70
C LEU A 4 16.35 -11.98 -43.21
N ILE A 5 15.45 -11.42 -42.40
CA ILE A 5 14.89 -11.88 -41.12
C ILE A 5 15.87 -12.25 -39.99
N LEU A 6 15.92 -11.33 -39.03
CA LEU A 6 16.41 -11.48 -37.66
C LEU A 6 15.40 -12.31 -36.85
N THR A 7 15.72 -13.57 -36.53
CA THR A 7 14.94 -14.33 -35.53
C THR A 7 15.52 -14.05 -34.14
N LEU A 8 15.06 -12.97 -33.51
CA LEU A 8 15.27 -12.70 -32.09
C LEU A 8 14.40 -13.70 -31.31
N ILE A 9 14.96 -14.83 -30.89
CA ILE A 9 14.28 -15.72 -29.94
C ILE A 9 14.31 -15.04 -28.58
N ILE A 10 13.16 -14.47 -28.28
CA ILE A 10 12.72 -13.95 -27.00
C ILE A 10 12.88 -15.04 -25.94
N THR A 11 13.87 -14.90 -25.06
CA THR A 11 13.76 -15.39 -23.68
C THR A 11 13.49 -14.19 -22.78
N LEU A 12 12.37 -13.51 -23.02
CA LEU A 12 11.71 -12.78 -21.94
C LEU A 12 11.17 -13.85 -20.98
N PRO A 13 11.49 -13.81 -19.68
CA PRO A 13 10.80 -14.69 -18.75
C PRO A 13 9.31 -14.35 -18.83
N LEU A 14 8.51 -15.34 -19.20
CA LEU A 14 7.07 -15.27 -19.23
C LEU A 14 6.56 -15.24 -17.79
N THR A 15 6.71 -14.12 -17.08
CA THR A 15 5.91 -13.83 -15.90
C THR A 15 4.60 -13.18 -16.36
N LEU A 16 3.83 -13.90 -17.17
CA LEU A 16 2.50 -13.49 -17.59
C LEU A 16 1.47 -14.35 -16.86
N LEU A 17 1.27 -14.06 -15.56
CA LEU A 17 0.02 -14.25 -14.81
C LEU A 17 0.12 -13.36 -13.55
N GLY A 18 -0.46 -12.16 -13.62
CA GLY A 18 -0.79 -11.30 -12.47
C GLY A 18 0.30 -11.16 -11.41
N GLN A 19 1.33 -10.35 -11.68
CA GLN A 19 2.11 -9.81 -10.56
C GLN A 19 1.20 -8.84 -9.81
N GLY A 20 0.74 -9.24 -8.63
CA GLY A 20 0.08 -8.32 -7.70
C GLY A 20 1.00 -7.13 -7.42
N TRP A 21 0.44 -6.03 -6.93
CA TRP A 21 1.24 -4.89 -6.51
C TRP A 21 1.78 -5.14 -5.10
N GLU A 22 2.95 -4.57 -4.82
CA GLU A 22 3.53 -4.49 -3.49
C GLU A 22 3.81 -3.02 -3.20
N GLN A 23 3.40 -2.54 -2.03
CA GLN A 23 3.61 -1.17 -1.57
C GLN A 23 3.95 -1.18 -0.09
N THR A 24 4.82 -0.28 0.33
CA THR A 24 5.20 -0.10 1.73
C THR A 24 4.69 1.25 2.21
N PHE A 25 3.95 1.24 3.32
CA PHE A 25 3.46 2.43 3.98
C PHE A 25 4.06 2.50 5.37
N GLY A 26 4.58 3.67 5.74
CA GLY A 26 5.35 3.86 6.96
C GLY A 26 6.46 4.89 6.74
N GLY A 27 7.22 5.19 7.78
CA GLY A 27 8.33 6.12 7.76
C GLY A 27 9.62 5.49 8.27
N THR A 28 10.42 6.28 9.00
CA THR A 28 11.73 5.86 9.51
C THR A 28 11.66 5.15 10.85
N SER A 29 10.52 5.24 11.55
CA SER A 29 10.26 4.62 12.85
C SER A 29 9.45 3.33 12.67
N SER A 30 8.89 2.80 13.75
CA SER A 30 8.07 1.59 13.68
C SER A 30 6.64 1.92 13.25
N ASP A 31 6.09 1.07 12.38
CA ASP A 31 4.75 1.23 11.82
C ASP A 31 4.08 -0.16 11.74
N TRP A 32 2.81 -0.24 12.14
CA TRP A 32 2.10 -1.51 12.20
C TRP A 32 0.74 -1.41 11.53
N GLY A 33 0.49 -2.23 10.51
CA GLY A 33 -0.84 -2.43 9.94
C GLY A 33 -1.60 -3.52 10.69
N ASN A 34 -2.82 -3.21 11.17
CA ASN A 34 -3.65 -4.16 11.92
C ASN A 34 -4.83 -4.71 11.11
N SER A 35 -5.40 -3.92 10.20
CA SER A 35 -6.58 -4.31 9.43
C SER A 35 -6.59 -3.65 8.06
N ILE A 36 -7.09 -4.39 7.07
CA ILE A 36 -7.27 -3.94 5.69
C ILE A 36 -8.65 -4.37 5.19
N GLN A 37 -9.27 -3.52 4.38
CA GLN A 37 -10.49 -3.87 3.66
C GLN A 37 -10.48 -3.29 2.24
N GLN A 38 -10.89 -4.09 1.25
CA GLN A 38 -11.15 -3.59 -0.09
C GLN A 38 -12.39 -2.68 -0.10
N THR A 39 -12.27 -1.52 -0.73
CA THR A 39 -13.34 -0.52 -0.80
C THR A 39 -14.20 -0.68 -2.06
N GLN A 40 -15.43 -0.15 -2.05
CA GLN A 40 -16.41 -0.21 -3.15
C GLN A 40 -15.89 0.37 -4.48
N ASP A 41 -14.94 1.31 -4.42
CA ASP A 41 -14.27 1.89 -5.59
C ASP A 41 -13.13 1.02 -6.15
N GLY A 42 -12.93 -0.19 -5.60
CA GLY A 42 -11.90 -1.13 -6.01
C GLY A 42 -10.54 -0.91 -5.36
N GLY A 43 -10.36 0.13 -4.54
CA GLY A 43 -9.14 0.36 -3.75
C GLY A 43 -9.14 -0.37 -2.41
N TYR A 44 -8.30 0.07 -1.47
CA TYR A 44 -8.21 -0.50 -0.13
C TYR A 44 -8.14 0.59 0.94
N ILE A 45 -8.73 0.32 2.10
CA ILE A 45 -8.54 1.08 3.33
C ILE A 45 -7.76 0.23 4.33
N ILE A 46 -6.71 0.78 4.90
CA ILE A 46 -5.80 0.11 5.84
C ILE A 46 -5.74 0.95 7.10
N VAL A 47 -5.80 0.31 8.27
CA VAL A 47 -5.61 0.98 9.56
C VAL A 47 -4.57 0.26 10.40
N GLY A 48 -3.87 1.05 11.18
CA GLY A 48 -2.79 0.64 12.04
C GLY A 48 -2.42 1.71 13.04
N TYR A 49 -1.16 1.72 13.44
CA TYR A 49 -0.55 2.81 14.19
C TYR A 49 0.88 3.05 13.74
N SER A 50 1.36 4.27 13.98
CA SER A 50 2.63 4.78 13.46
C SER A 50 3.39 5.53 14.55
N ASP A 51 4.65 5.16 14.76
CA ASP A 51 5.64 5.97 15.49
C ASP A 51 6.37 6.95 14.54
N SER A 52 6.05 6.88 13.23
CA SER A 52 6.66 7.70 12.17
C SER A 52 5.85 8.97 11.89
N PHE A 53 4.54 8.94 12.12
CA PHE A 53 3.61 10.01 11.79
C PHE A 53 2.62 10.21 12.93
N GLY A 54 2.39 11.46 13.32
CA GLY A 54 1.54 11.76 14.47
C GLY A 54 2.03 12.95 15.27
N ASN A 55 1.51 13.10 16.48
CA ASN A 55 1.89 14.10 17.46
C ASN A 55 2.09 13.48 18.84
N GLY A 56 3.18 12.75 19.04
CA GLY A 56 3.49 12.11 20.31
C GLY A 56 4.11 10.75 20.12
N ASP A 57 3.64 9.79 20.90
CA ASP A 57 3.95 8.36 20.77
C ASP A 57 3.18 7.76 19.56
N SER A 58 2.80 6.47 19.59
CA SER A 58 2.11 5.84 18.45
C SER A 58 0.76 6.52 18.19
N ASP A 59 0.50 6.94 16.96
CA ASP A 59 -0.81 7.47 16.55
C ASP A 59 -1.51 6.55 15.54
N VAL A 60 -2.85 6.60 15.48
CA VAL A 60 -3.64 5.85 14.50
C VAL A 60 -3.24 6.29 13.10
N TYR A 61 -2.83 5.35 12.26
CA TYR A 61 -2.49 5.62 10.87
C TYR A 61 -3.49 4.97 9.93
N LEU A 62 -4.22 5.80 9.17
CA LEU A 62 -5.26 5.38 8.23
C LEU A 62 -4.82 5.72 6.80
N ILE A 63 -4.76 4.69 5.95
CA ILE A 63 -4.29 4.79 4.57
C ILE A 63 -5.43 4.40 3.64
N LYS A 64 -5.65 5.17 2.56
CA LYS A 64 -6.48 4.78 1.41
C LYS A 64 -5.61 4.63 0.19
N THR A 65 -5.83 3.56 -0.56
CA THR A 65 -5.19 3.31 -1.84
C THR A 65 -6.20 3.18 -2.97
N ASP A 66 -5.71 3.24 -4.21
CA ASP A 66 -6.43 2.74 -5.38
C ASP A 66 -6.30 1.21 -5.51
N GLY A 67 -6.90 0.62 -6.55
CA GLY A 67 -6.85 -0.83 -6.77
C GLY A 67 -5.46 -1.38 -7.11
N SER A 68 -4.53 -0.51 -7.50
CA SER A 68 -3.12 -0.82 -7.78
C SER A 68 -2.22 -0.58 -6.57
N GLY A 69 -2.79 -0.25 -5.41
CA GLY A 69 -2.06 0.03 -4.18
C GLY A 69 -1.47 1.43 -4.09
N ASN A 70 -1.66 2.31 -5.08
CA ASN A 70 -1.11 3.67 -4.99
C ASN A 70 -1.85 4.45 -3.93
N GLU A 71 -1.11 5.16 -3.08
CA GLU A 71 -1.69 6.04 -2.06
C GLU A 71 -2.62 7.08 -2.70
N GLN A 72 -3.84 7.17 -2.19
CA GLN A 72 -4.77 8.26 -2.50
C GLN A 72 -4.73 9.32 -1.41
N TRP A 73 -4.68 8.88 -0.16
CA TRP A 73 -4.48 9.75 1.00
C TRP A 73 -4.08 8.93 2.23
N THR A 74 -3.49 9.64 3.18
CA THR A 74 -3.19 9.17 4.53
C THR A 74 -3.69 10.15 5.57
N LYS A 75 -4.04 9.64 6.76
CA LYS A 75 -4.49 10.43 7.91
C LYS A 75 -3.93 9.85 9.19
N THR A 76 -3.58 10.74 10.11
CA THR A 76 -3.24 10.39 11.49
C THR A 76 -4.32 10.87 12.46
N PHE A 77 -4.56 10.09 13.51
CA PHE A 77 -5.49 10.45 14.58
C PHE A 77 -4.91 10.05 15.94
N GLY A 78 -4.94 10.98 16.89
CA GLY A 78 -4.48 10.77 18.25
C GLY A 78 -3.95 12.05 18.89
N GLY A 79 -3.22 11.92 19.98
CA GLY A 79 -2.64 13.01 20.76
C GLY A 79 -1.23 12.68 21.25
N GLY A 80 -0.79 13.32 22.35
CA GLY A 80 0.57 13.16 22.87
C GLY A 80 0.93 11.78 23.43
N GLU A 81 0.00 10.82 23.41
CA GLU A 81 0.09 9.51 24.05
C GLU A 81 -0.26 8.42 23.02
N ASP A 82 -0.19 7.15 23.43
CA ASP A 82 -0.38 6.01 22.54
C ASP A 82 -1.85 5.81 22.09
N ASP A 83 -2.13 6.03 20.81
CA ASP A 83 -3.41 5.86 20.12
C ASP A 83 -3.28 4.83 18.98
N ARG A 84 -4.05 3.72 19.07
CA ARG A 84 -3.88 2.58 18.14
C ARG A 84 -5.15 2.21 17.40
N GLY A 85 -5.05 2.12 16.07
CA GLY A 85 -6.15 1.68 15.21
C GLY A 85 -6.09 0.18 14.95
N TYR A 86 -7.13 -0.56 15.33
CA TYR A 86 -7.14 -2.03 15.26
C TYR A 86 -7.98 -2.62 14.12
N SER A 87 -9.06 -1.96 13.73
CA SER A 87 -10.00 -2.47 12.73
C SER A 87 -10.59 -1.34 11.92
N VAL A 88 -10.83 -1.60 10.63
CA VAL A 88 -11.48 -0.67 9.70
C VAL A 88 -12.58 -1.37 8.92
N GLN A 89 -13.68 -0.65 8.72
CA GLN A 89 -14.81 -1.08 7.91
C GLN A 89 -15.36 0.12 7.13
N GLN A 90 -15.36 0.04 5.81
CA GLN A 90 -16.11 0.93 4.93
C GLN A 90 -17.60 0.68 5.14
N THR A 91 -18.35 1.76 5.30
CA THR A 91 -19.81 1.77 5.41
C THR A 91 -20.48 2.07 4.08
#